data_AF-A0A6B0XAN1-F1
#
_entry.id   AF-A0A6B0XAN1-F1
#
_cell.length_a   1.000
_cell.length_b   1.000
_cell.length_c   1.000
_cell.angle_alpha   90.00
_cell.angle_beta   90.00
_cell.angle_gamma   90.00
#
_symmetry.space_group_name_H-M   'P 1'
#
loop_
_entity.id
_entity.type
_entity.pdbx_description
1 polymer ?
#
loop_
_entity_poly.entity_id
_entity_poly.type
_entity_poly.pdbx_seq_one_letter_code
_entity_poly.pdbx_strand_id
1 'polypeptide(L)'
;MTLKEKLHRLVDELPEEECRAAERYLEYLRDQGDLLLHRLISAPYDDEPEIQEERRAVAEAYEDLQAGRTHSLEDVKRELDL
;
A
#
# COMPACT_ATOMS: atom_id res chain seq x y z
N MET A 1 19.71 -19.33 15.78
CA MET A 1 18.40 -19.67 15.19
C MET A 1 17.45 -18.52 15.43
N THR A 2 16.95 -17.89 14.37
CA THR A 2 16.03 -16.75 14.45
C THR A 2 14.60 -17.20 14.75
N LEU A 3 13.72 -16.27 15.14
CA LEU A 3 12.31 -16.58 15.38
C LEU A 3 11.60 -17.07 14.10
N LYS A 4 11.93 -16.48 12.94
CA LYS A 4 11.39 -16.93 11.64
C LYS A 4 11.82 -18.35 11.29
N GLU A 5 13.08 -18.70 11.53
CA GLU A 5 13.57 -20.07 11.33
C GLU A 5 12.83 -21.09 12.20
N LYS A 6 12.43 -20.71 13.43
CA LYS A 6 11.62 -21.57 14.31
C LYS A 6 10.19 -21.74 13.79
N LEU A 7 9.61 -20.66 13.25
CA LEU A 7 8.26 -20.70 12.69
C LEU A 7 8.20 -21.56 11.42
N HIS A 8 9.18 -21.44 10.52
CA HIS A 8 9.23 -22.28 9.31
C HIS A 8 9.31 -23.77 9.68
N ARG A 9 10.19 -24.13 10.62
CA ARG A 9 10.29 -25.52 11.09
C ARG A 9 8.98 -26.03 11.70
N LEU A 10 8.29 -25.20 12.48
CA LEU A 10 6.99 -25.58 13.05
C LEU A 10 5.95 -25.86 11.96
N VAL A 11 5.95 -25.07 10.87
CA VAL A 11 5.07 -25.30 9.71
C VAL A 11 5.45 -26.59 8.98
N ASP A 12 6.75 -26.87 8.81
CA ASP A 12 7.22 -28.10 8.16
C ASP A 12 6.88 -29.37 8.97
N GLU A 13 6.82 -29.28 10.29
CA GLU A 13 6.52 -30.39 11.21
C GLU A 13 5.01 -30.58 11.47
N LEU A 14 4.15 -29.72 10.92
CA LEU A 14 2.72 -29.72 11.20
C LEU A 14 2.01 -30.91 10.53
N PRO A 15 1.07 -31.61 11.21
CA PRO A 15 0.23 -32.60 10.56
C PRO A 15 -0.63 -31.96 9.46
N GLU A 16 -0.83 -32.67 8.35
CA GLU A 16 -1.58 -32.14 7.19
C GLU A 16 -3.02 -31.73 7.54
N GLU A 17 -3.65 -32.41 8.49
CA GLU A 17 -4.98 -32.09 9.02
C GLU A 17 -5.05 -30.69 9.68
N GLU A 18 -3.93 -30.24 10.25
CA GLU A 18 -3.81 -28.96 10.96
C GLU A 18 -3.34 -27.83 10.05
N CYS A 19 -2.79 -28.13 8.86
CA CYS A 19 -2.26 -27.13 7.93
C CYS A 19 -3.29 -26.06 7.57
N ARG A 20 -4.54 -26.45 7.37
CA ARG A 20 -5.63 -25.52 7.05
C ARG A 20 -5.96 -24.56 8.20
N ALA A 21 -5.85 -25.03 9.44
CA ALA A 21 -6.06 -24.18 10.62
C ALA A 21 -4.88 -23.22 10.83
N ALA A 22 -3.65 -23.72 10.65
CA ALA A 22 -2.44 -22.92 10.75
C ALA A 22 -2.35 -21.84 9.65
N GLU A 23 -2.68 -22.16 8.39
CA GLU A 23 -2.75 -21.21 7.29
C GLU A 23 -3.69 -20.05 7.63
N ARG A 24 -4.93 -20.36 8.02
CA ARG A 24 -5.91 -19.33 8.41
C ARG A 24 -5.43 -18.44 9.55
N TYR A 25 -4.73 -19.00 10.53
CA TYR A 25 -4.22 -18.23 11.66
C TYR A 25 -3.03 -17.35 11.27
N LEU A 26 -2.12 -17.86 10.44
CA LEU A 26 -0.99 -17.08 9.93
C LEU A 26 -1.45 -15.96 8.99
N GLU A 27 -2.47 -16.20 8.17
CA GLU A 27 -3.14 -15.17 7.38
C GLU A 27 -3.79 -14.12 8.27
N TYR A 28 -4.52 -14.54 9.31
CA TYR A 28 -5.06 -13.62 10.31
C TYR A 28 -3.93 -12.78 10.94
N LEU A 29 -2.80 -13.37 11.35
CA LEU A 29 -1.70 -12.61 11.93
C LEU A 29 -1.02 -11.67 10.92
N ARG A 30 -0.87 -12.08 9.65
CA ARG A 30 -0.42 -11.22 8.54
C ARG A 30 -1.35 -10.02 8.38
N ASP A 31 -2.65 -10.27 8.44
CA ASP A 31 -3.72 -9.31 8.21
C ASP A 31 -4.18 -8.60 9.51
N GLN A 32 -3.56 -8.86 10.66
CA GLN A 32 -3.79 -8.15 11.93
C GLN A 32 -2.60 -7.32 12.36
N GLY A 33 -1.50 -7.37 11.59
CA GLY A 33 -0.52 -6.30 11.60
C GLY A 33 -1.14 -4.96 11.18
N ASP A 34 -0.32 -3.98 10.88
CA ASP A 34 -0.82 -2.72 10.33
C ASP A 34 -1.46 -3.00 8.94
N LEU A 35 -2.77 -3.25 8.97
CA LEU A 35 -3.62 -3.55 7.82
C LEU A 35 -3.53 -2.48 6.74
N LEU A 36 -3.39 -1.23 7.16
CA LEU A 36 -3.24 -0.11 6.25
C LEU A 36 -1.88 -0.19 5.57
N LEU A 37 -0.80 -0.36 6.35
CA LEU A 37 0.54 -0.51 5.81
C LEU A 37 0.65 -1.71 4.85
N HIS A 38 0.05 -2.86 5.20
CA HIS A 38 0.06 -4.04 4.34
C HIS A 38 -0.67 -3.78 3.01
N ARG A 39 -1.84 -3.14 3.05
CA ARG A 39 -2.58 -2.74 1.85
C ARG A 39 -1.82 -1.75 0.99
N LEU A 40 -1.16 -0.77 1.60
CA LEU A 40 -0.37 0.23 0.88
C LEU A 40 0.86 -0.38 0.22
N ILE A 41 1.57 -1.28 0.90
CA ILE A 41 2.77 -1.95 0.36
C ILE A 41 2.40 -2.95 -0.74
N SER A 42 1.25 -3.61 -0.61
CA SER A 42 0.82 -4.66 -1.53
C SER A 42 -0.13 -4.15 -2.62
N ALA A 43 -0.39 -2.84 -2.68
CA ALA A 43 -1.23 -2.24 -3.70
C ALA A 43 -0.58 -2.47 -5.08
N PRO A 44 -1.35 -2.91 -6.09
CA PRO A 44 -0.84 -2.95 -7.46
C PRO A 44 -0.50 -1.52 -7.94
N TYR A 45 0.34 -1.44 -8.96
CA TYR A 45 0.53 -0.18 -9.67
C TYR A 45 -0.80 0.26 -10.29
N ASP A 46 -1.02 1.58 -10.28
CA ASP A 46 -2.18 2.20 -10.92
C ASP A 46 -1.93 2.30 -12.44
N ASP A 47 -2.12 1.17 -13.12
CA ASP A 47 -1.96 1.01 -14.57
C ASP A 47 -3.32 0.93 -15.30
N GLU A 48 -4.38 1.45 -14.66
CA GLU A 48 -5.72 1.47 -15.26
C GLU A 48 -5.78 2.43 -16.47
N PRO A 49 -6.57 2.13 -17.51
CA PRO A 49 -6.72 3.06 -18.62
C PRO A 49 -7.35 4.39 -18.16
N GLU A 50 -6.68 5.50 -18.49
CA GLU A 50 -7.14 6.85 -18.18
C GLU A 50 -8.59 7.08 -18.64
N ILE A 51 -9.44 7.59 -17.74
CA ILE A 51 -10.82 7.97 -18.05
C ILE A 51 -10.92 9.43 -18.53
N GLN A 52 -12.06 9.81 -19.11
CA GLN A 52 -12.24 11.15 -19.69
C GLN A 52 -12.17 12.27 -18.65
N GLU A 53 -12.67 12.00 -17.46
CA GLU A 53 -12.64 12.91 -16.32
C GLU A 53 -11.20 13.21 -15.88
N GLU A 54 -10.35 12.18 -15.79
CA GLU A 54 -8.92 12.32 -15.47
C GLU A 54 -8.19 13.11 -16.53
N ARG A 55 -8.43 12.80 -17.82
CA ARG A 55 -7.85 13.55 -18.94
C ARG A 55 -8.17 15.05 -18.87
N ARG A 56 -9.41 15.39 -18.48
CA ARG A 56 -9.82 16.80 -18.29
C ARG A 56 -9.11 17.42 -17.11
N ALA A 57 -9.01 16.73 -15.97
CA ALA A 57 -8.30 17.22 -14.79
C ALA A 57 -6.81 17.46 -15.08
N VAL A 58 -6.16 16.59 -15.86
CA VAL A 58 -4.78 16.78 -16.31
C VAL A 58 -4.66 18.03 -17.20
N ALA A 59 -5.59 18.22 -18.15
CA ALA A 59 -5.59 19.42 -18.99
C ALA A 59 -5.75 20.70 -18.17
N GLU A 60 -6.67 20.72 -17.20
CA GLU A 60 -6.86 21.84 -16.26
C GLU A 60 -5.58 22.12 -15.45
N ALA A 61 -4.92 21.09 -14.95
CA ALA A 61 -3.66 21.25 -14.21
C ALA A 61 -2.53 21.87 -15.07
N TYR A 62 -2.46 21.55 -16.36
CA TYR A 62 -1.50 22.20 -17.27
C TYR A 62 -1.86 23.66 -17.54
N GLU A 63 -3.15 23.99 -17.64
CA GLU A 63 -3.59 25.39 -17.75
C GLU A 63 -3.26 26.19 -16.48
N ASP A 64 -3.44 25.60 -15.30
CA ASP A 64 -3.05 26.19 -14.03
C ASP A 64 -1.55 26.46 -13.97
N LEU A 65 -0.74 25.49 -14.39
CA LEU A 65 0.72 25.64 -14.47
C LEU A 65 1.12 26.80 -15.38
N GLN A 66 0.52 26.90 -16.57
CA GLN A 66 0.80 27.98 -17.52
C GLN A 66 0.34 29.35 -17.01
N ALA A 67 -0.78 29.39 -16.28
CA ALA A 67 -1.32 30.61 -15.69
C ALA A 67 -0.65 31.00 -14.37
N GLY A 68 0.28 30.20 -13.86
CA GLY A 68 0.95 30.43 -12.57
C GLY A 68 0.04 30.21 -11.35
N ARG A 69 -1.06 29.46 -11.50
CA ARG A 69 -1.99 29.09 -10.42
C ARG A 69 -1.46 27.87 -9.63
N THR A 70 -0.21 27.93 -9.22
CA THR A 70 0.49 26.82 -8.54
C THR A 70 1.13 27.30 -7.25
N HIS A 71 1.21 26.43 -6.25
CA HIS A 71 2.01 26.66 -5.05
C HIS A 71 3.33 25.91 -5.13
N SER A 72 4.41 26.51 -4.63
CA SER A 72 5.65 25.76 -4.47
C SER A 72 5.51 24.75 -3.33
N LEU A 73 6.24 23.63 -3.42
CA LEU A 73 6.23 22.63 -2.35
C LEU A 73 6.70 23.22 -1.00
N GLU A 74 7.63 24.18 -1.03
CA GLU A 74 8.12 24.87 0.16
C GLU A 74 7.02 25.71 0.82
N ASP A 75 6.24 26.44 0.02
CA ASP A 75 5.13 27.25 0.52
C ASP A 75 4.05 26.36 1.16
N VAL A 76 3.68 25.27 0.49
CA VAL A 76 2.68 24.31 1.00
C VAL A 76 3.14 23.68 2.32
N LYS A 77 4.41 23.27 2.42
CA LYS A 77 4.94 22.70 3.67
C LYS A 77 4.91 23.70 4.82
N ARG A 78 5.29 24.95 4.55
CA ARG A 78 5.23 26.03 5.54
C ARG A 78 3.80 26.33 6.00
N GLU A 79 2.83 26.30 5.09
CA GLU A 79 1.41 26.52 5.43
C GLU A 79 0.81 25.38 6.24
N LEU A 80 1.24 24.13 5.99
CA LEU A 80 0.72 22.93 6.64
C LEU A 80 1.54 22.46 7.86
N ASP A 81 2.61 23.17 8.21
CA ASP A 81 3.55 22.81 9.30
C ASP A 81 4.15 21.39 9.14
N LEU A 82 4.56 21.06 7.90
CA LEU A 82 5.13 19.76 7.48
C LEU A 82 6.65 19.77 7.28
#